data_AF-A0A451BH90-F1
#
_entry.id   AF-A0A451BH90-F1
#
_cell.length_a   1.000
_cell.length_b   1.000
_cell.length_c   1.000
_cell.angle_alpha   90.00
_cell.angle_beta   90.00
_cell.angle_gamma   90.00
#
_symmetry.space_group_name_H-M   'P 1'
#
loop_
_entity.id
_entity.type
_entity.pdbx_description
1 polymer ?
#
loop_
_entity_poly.entity_id
_entity_poly.type
_entity_poly.pdbx_seq_one_letter_code
_entity_poly.pdbx_strand_id
1 'polypeptide(L)' 'EGLAQTADYMDRVGAEAGYLVIFDRAPDKSWEEKIFVREEQFDEREEEVRIGVWGM' A
#
# COMPACT_ATOMS: atom_id res chain seq x y z
N GLU A 1 2.60 5.11 6.19
CA GLU A 1 1.21 5.08 6.72
C GLU A 1 0.28 4.47 5.68
N GLY A 2 -0.62 3.57 6.08
CA GLY A 2 -1.65 2.99 5.19
C GLY A 2 -1.61 1.46 5.07
N LEU A 3 -0.44 0.82 5.20
CA LEU A 3 -0.32 -0.65 5.07
C LEU A 3 -1.13 -1.41 6.11
N ALA A 4 -0.97 -1.09 7.40
CA ALA A 4 -1.74 -1.73 8.48
C ALA A 4 -3.26 -1.56 8.30
N GLN A 5 -3.71 -0.39 7.86
CA GLN A 5 -5.13 -0.13 7.59
C GLN A 5 -5.64 -0.95 6.41
N THR A 6 -4.88 -1.03 5.32
CA THR A 6 -5.25 -1.85 4.16
C THR A 6 -5.30 -3.32 4.54
N ALA A 7 -4.31 -3.81 5.28
CA ALA A 7 -4.31 -5.17 5.81
C ALA A 7 -5.54 -5.40 6.72
N ASP A 8 -5.88 -4.47 7.64
CA ASP A 8 -7.02 -4.61 8.55
C ASP A 8 -8.34 -4.70 7.78
N TYR A 9 -8.44 -3.92 6.70
CA TYR A 9 -9.61 -3.93 5.84
C TYR A 9 -9.70 -5.23 5.05
N MET A 10 -8.58 -5.74 4.52
CA MET A 10 -8.53 -7.01 3.80
C MET A 10 -9.06 -8.16 4.66
N ASP A 11 -8.61 -8.26 5.91
CA ASP A 11 -9.07 -9.31 6.84
C ASP A 11 -10.58 -9.23 7.09
N ARG A 12 -11.11 -8.00 7.25
CA ARG A 12 -12.55 -7.80 7.50
C ARG A 12 -13.42 -8.25 6.34
N VAL A 13 -12.93 -8.12 5.11
CA VAL A 13 -13.68 -8.46 3.90
C VAL A 13 -13.27 -9.80 3.30
N GLY A 14 -12.27 -10.48 3.87
CA GLY A 14 -11.69 -11.72 3.35
C GLY A 14 -11.04 -11.54 1.97
N ALA A 15 -10.40 -10.39 1.72
CA ALA A 15 -9.74 -10.14 0.44
C ALA A 15 -8.36 -10.80 0.39
N GLU A 16 -8.10 -11.53 -0.69
CA GLU A 16 -6.81 -12.17 -0.97
C GLU A 16 -5.75 -11.18 -1.48
N ALA A 17 -6.18 -10.01 -1.98
CA ALA A 17 -5.30 -8.97 -2.52
C ALA A 17 -5.76 -7.57 -2.10
N GLY A 18 -4.80 -6.72 -1.75
CA GLY A 18 -5.03 -5.32 -1.39
C GLY A 18 -4.09 -4.38 -2.12
N TYR A 19 -4.59 -3.18 -2.39
CA TYR A 19 -3.83 -2.14 -3.07
C TYR A 19 -3.92 -0.83 -2.29
N LEU A 20 -2.78 -0.21 -2.03
CA LEU A 20 -2.66 1.10 -1.41
C LEU A 20 -2.22 2.12 -2.47
N VAL A 21 -3.08 3.08 -2.76
CA VAL A 21 -2.80 4.16 -3.72
C VAL A 21 -2.46 5.44 -2.96
N ILE A 22 -1.26 5.98 -3.17
CA ILE A 22 -0.73 7.16 -2.51
C ILE A 22 -0.73 8.31 -3.52
N PHE A 23 -1.41 9.41 -3.17
CA PHE A 23 -1.38 10.65 -3.94
C PHE A 23 -0.45 11.65 -3.27
N ASP A 24 0.77 11.79 -3.78
CA ASP A 24 1.79 12.65 -3.18
C ASP A 24 1.70 14.10 -3.72
N ARG A 25 1.19 14.99 -2.87
CA ARG A 25 1.01 16.42 -3.19
C ARG A 25 2.22 17.29 -2.85
N ALA A 26 3.35 16.70 -2.44
CA ALA A 26 4.56 17.43 -2.14
C ALA A 26 5.02 18.24 -3.37
N PRO A 27 5.12 19.58 -3.29
CA PRO A 27 5.45 20.43 -4.44
C PRO A 27 6.93 20.34 -4.85
N ASP A 28 7.78 19.82 -3.96
CA ASP A 28 9.22 19.67 -4.09
C ASP A 28 9.66 18.34 -4.71
N LYS A 29 8.75 17.37 -4.87
CA LYS A 29 9.01 16.10 -5.56
C LYS A 29 8.67 16.18 -7.04
N SER A 30 9.55 15.63 -7.87
CA SER A 30 9.29 15.44 -9.28
C SER A 30 8.20 14.38 -9.52
N TRP A 31 7.57 14.42 -10.69
CA TRP A 31 6.61 13.39 -11.09
C TRP A 31 7.23 11.99 -11.17
N GLU A 32 8.50 11.89 -11.55
CA GLU A 32 9.22 10.62 -11.64
C GLU A 32 9.37 9.96 -10.26
N GLU A 33 9.55 10.76 -9.20
CA GLU A 33 9.62 10.27 -7.82
C GLU A 33 8.25 9.87 -7.26
N LYS A 34 7.16 10.42 -7.80
CA LYS A 34 5.79 10.14 -7.35
C LYS A 34 5.23 8.90 -8.00
N ILE A 35 5.59 8.64 -9.25
CA ILE A 35 5.07 7.50 -10.02
C ILE A 35 5.93 6.27 -9.73
N PHE A 36 5.42 5.39 -8.87
CA PHE A 36 6.08 4.12 -8.56
C PHE A 36 5.06 3.02 -8.31
N VAL A 37 5.51 1.77 -8.48
CA VAL A 37 4.77 0.57 -8.07
C VAL A 37 5.72 -0.32 -7.29
N ARG A 38 5.28 -0.78 -6.13
CA ARG A 38 6.00 -1.75 -5.31
C ARG A 38 5.05 -2.72 -4.64
N GLU A 39 5.57 -3.86 -4.23
CA GLU A 39 4.85 -4.83 -3.40
C GLU A 39 5.48 -4.80 -2.01
N GLU A 40 4.65 -4.60 -0.99
CA GLU A 40 5.08 -4.63 0.41
C GLU A 40 4.47 -5.86 1.07
N GLN A 41 5.32 -6.62 1.77
CA GLN A 41 4.89 -7.68 2.68
C GLN A 41 4.61 -7.05 4.04
N PHE A 42 3.44 -7.33 4.60
CA PHE A 42 3.06 -6.83 5.91
C PHE A 42 3.09 -7.98 6.93
N ASP A 43 4.27 -8.15 7.56
CA ASP A 43 4.59 -9.29 8.45
C ASP A 43 4.25 -9.03 9.93
N GLU A 44 3.60 -7.92 10.28
CA GLU A 44 3.18 -7.67 11.66
C GLU A 44 2.01 -8.58 12.11
N ARG A 45 1.66 -9.61 11.32
CA ARG A 45 0.52 -10.52 11.54
C ARG A 45 0.90 -11.99 11.46
N GLU A 46 -0.03 -12.84 11.91
CA GLU A 46 0.09 -14.31 11.82
C GLU A 46 0.03 -14.83 10.38
N GLU A 47 -0.56 -14.07 9.45
CA GLU A 47 -0.62 -14.39 8.01
C GLU A 47 0.15 -13.36 7.19
N GLU A 48 1.00 -13.82 6.27
CA GLU A 48 1.74 -12.97 5.34
C GLU A 48 0.76 -12.37 4.32
N VAL A 49 0.51 -11.06 4.43
CA VAL A 49 -0.36 -10.33 3.49
C VAL A 49 0.49 -9.49 2.53
N ARG A 50 0.23 -9.64 1.24
CA ARG A 50 0.87 -8.86 0.17
C ARG A 50 0.00 -7.69 -0.24
N ILE A 51 0.58 -6.48 -0.18
CA ILE A 51 -0.12 -5.26 -0.55
C ILE A 51 0.65 -4.55 -1.66
N GLY A 52 -0.03 -4.33 -2.80
CA GLY A 52 0.51 -3.52 -3.87
C GLY A 52 0.42 -2.04 -3.53
N VAL A 53 1.54 -1.33 -3.53
CA VAL A 53 1.59 0.11 -3.25
C VAL A 53 1.90 0.88 -4.53
N TRP A 54 1.04 1.83 -4.86
CA TRP A 54 1.10 2.63 -6.08
C TRP A 54 1.22 4.10 -5.71
N GLY A 55 2.21 4.78 -6.26
CA GLY A 55 2.38 6.23 -6.14
C GLY A 55 1.88 6.97 -7.38
N MET A 56 1.19 8.09 -7.15
CA MET A 56 0.80 9.07 -8.16
C MET A 56 0.92 10.50 -7.63
#